data_AF-A0A353C545-F1
#
_entry.id   AF-A0A353C545-F1
#
_cell.length_a   1.000
_cell.length_b   1.000
_cell.length_c   1.000
_cell.angle_alpha   90.00
_cell.angle_beta   90.00
_cell.angle_gamma   90.00
#
_symmetry.space_group_name_H-M   'P 1'
#
loop_
_entity.id
_entity.type
_entity.pdbx_description
1 polymer ?
#
loop_
_entity_poly.entity_id
_entity_poly.type
_entity_poly.pdbx_seq_one_letter_code
_entity_poly.pdbx_strand_id
1 'polypeptide(L)'
;QECEQGVKILTKTNPEIKALRDATLGQLEANRAAMDPVVYRRCKHVITEDDRVLESMAVLKRGDLKTFGQLMNDSHDSLRDDYEVSCPEIDILVDLARQVKGVLGSRITGGGFGGCTVSLVAASAVEEFKEHIIKNYQAKTGITPQIYISKAANGAQILA
;
A
#
# COMPACT_ATOMS: atom_id res chain seq x y z
N GLN A 1 10.13 7.95 14.28
CA GLN A 1 10.78 9.28 14.38
C GLN A 1 10.04 10.34 13.56
N GLU A 2 9.95 10.24 12.23
CA GLU A 2 9.29 11.28 11.40
C GLU A 2 7.79 11.43 11.73
N CYS A 3 7.04 10.33 11.79
CA CYS A 3 5.62 10.34 12.19
C CYS A 3 5.41 10.89 13.61
N GLU A 4 6.31 10.58 14.55
CA GLU A 4 6.25 11.08 15.93
C GLU A 4 6.49 12.59 16.00
N GLN A 5 7.41 13.11 15.17
CA GLN A 5 7.61 14.54 15.00
C GLN A 5 6.36 15.21 14.44
N GLY A 6 5.71 14.59 13.46
CA GLY A 6 4.43 15.03 12.91
C GLY A 6 3.35 15.16 13.98
N VAL A 7 3.15 14.12 14.80
CA VAL A 7 2.21 14.15 15.93
C VAL A 7 2.54 15.30 16.88
N LYS A 8 3.81 15.46 17.29
CA LYS A 8 4.22 16.57 18.17
C LYS A 8 3.92 17.95 17.61
N ILE A 9 3.93 18.14 16.29
CA ILE A 9 3.56 19.40 15.65
C ILE A 9 2.04 19.58 15.67
N LEU A 10 1.29 18.55 15.25
CA LEU A 10 -0.17 18.59 15.18
C LEU A 10 -0.82 18.82 16.55
N THR A 11 -0.30 18.19 17.62
CA THR A 11 -0.83 18.33 18.97
C THR A 11 -0.73 19.76 19.53
N LYS A 12 0.16 20.62 18.99
CA LYS A 12 0.26 22.02 19.45
C LYS A 12 -0.99 22.85 19.13
N THR A 13 -1.64 22.56 18.01
CA THR A 13 -2.85 23.26 17.55
C THR A 13 -4.12 22.43 17.77
N ASN A 14 -3.98 21.11 17.96
CA ASN A 14 -5.08 20.15 18.14
C ASN A 14 -4.73 19.18 19.29
N PRO A 15 -4.90 19.58 20.57
CA PRO A 15 -4.45 18.82 21.74
C PRO A 15 -5.05 17.41 21.90
N GLU A 16 -6.16 17.14 21.21
CA GLU A 16 -6.84 15.84 21.18
C GLU A 16 -6.10 14.78 20.35
N ILE A 17 -5.23 15.19 19.42
CA ILE A 17 -4.46 14.28 18.57
C ILE A 17 -3.36 13.60 19.41
N LYS A 18 -3.49 12.29 19.59
CA LYS A 18 -2.50 11.45 20.32
C LYS A 18 -1.65 10.60 19.37
N ALA A 19 -2.19 10.28 18.20
CA ALA A 19 -1.51 9.59 17.11
C ALA A 19 -2.04 10.10 15.76
N LEU A 20 -1.37 9.78 14.67
CA LEU A 20 -1.76 10.25 13.33
C LEU A 20 -3.16 9.79 12.90
N ARG A 21 -3.64 8.64 13.38
CA ARG A 21 -5.01 8.16 13.16
C ARG A 21 -6.11 9.09 13.69
N ASP A 22 -5.76 9.95 14.66
CA ASP A 22 -6.70 10.91 15.27
C ASP A 22 -6.75 12.21 14.45
N ALA A 23 -5.85 12.38 13.47
CA ALA A 23 -5.70 13.58 12.67
C ALA A 23 -6.44 13.46 11.32
N THR A 24 -6.94 14.59 10.84
CA THR A 24 -7.53 14.72 9.50
C THR A 24 -6.55 15.38 8.52
N LEU A 25 -6.77 15.18 7.22
CA LEU A 25 -5.98 15.86 6.19
C LEU A 25 -6.08 17.39 6.31
N GLY A 26 -7.25 17.92 6.69
CA GLY A 26 -7.44 19.37 6.92
C GLY A 26 -6.56 19.90 8.07
N GLN A 27 -6.44 19.15 9.16
CA GLN A 27 -5.53 19.50 10.27
C GLN A 27 -4.07 19.42 9.85
N LEU A 28 -3.70 18.44 9.00
CA LEU A 28 -2.36 18.35 8.44
C LEU A 28 -2.04 19.56 7.56
N GLU A 29 -2.92 19.92 6.63
CA GLU A 29 -2.74 21.08 5.73
C GLU A 29 -2.61 22.39 6.50
N ALA A 30 -3.44 22.59 7.52
CA ALA A 30 -3.38 23.79 8.37
C ALA A 30 -2.02 23.97 9.08
N ASN A 31 -1.27 22.88 9.27
CA ASN A 31 0.06 22.89 9.90
C ASN A 31 1.21 22.69 8.92
N ARG A 32 0.95 22.63 7.60
CA ARG A 32 1.97 22.34 6.57
C ARG A 32 3.19 23.25 6.64
N ALA A 33 2.98 24.55 6.88
CA ALA A 33 4.07 25.53 6.97
C ALA A 33 5.00 25.32 8.18
N ALA A 34 4.54 24.61 9.21
CA ALA A 34 5.31 24.31 10.42
C ALA A 34 6.05 22.96 10.35
N MET A 35 5.93 22.24 9.23
CA MET A 35 6.49 20.89 9.06
C MET A 35 7.64 20.87 8.06
N ASP A 36 8.64 20.05 8.36
CA ASP A 36 9.60 19.63 7.34
C ASP A 36 8.85 18.90 6.19
N PRO A 37 9.21 19.12 4.91
CA PRO A 37 8.53 18.50 3.78
C PRO A 37 8.48 16.96 3.85
N VAL A 38 9.51 16.31 4.38
CA VAL A 38 9.55 14.85 4.55
C VAL A 38 8.55 14.43 5.61
N VAL A 39 8.58 15.08 6.78
CA VAL A 39 7.64 14.80 7.89
C VAL A 39 6.19 14.97 7.43
N TYR A 40 5.89 16.03 6.68
CA TYR A 40 4.57 16.25 6.10
C TYR A 40 4.14 15.07 5.20
N ARG A 41 5.00 14.62 4.28
CA ARG A 41 4.69 13.48 3.40
C ARG A 41 4.43 12.19 4.19
N ARG A 42 5.23 11.90 5.23
CA ARG A 42 5.00 10.72 6.09
C ARG A 42 3.65 10.78 6.80
N CYS A 43 3.29 11.94 7.34
CA CYS A 43 2.00 12.12 7.99
C CYS A 43 0.84 11.98 6.99
N LYS A 44 0.99 12.58 5.81
CA LYS A 44 0.01 12.49 4.73
C LYS A 44 -0.26 11.05 4.33
N HIS A 45 0.79 10.24 4.14
CA HIS A 45 0.63 8.82 3.87
C HIS A 45 -0.20 8.14 4.97
N VAL A 46 0.21 8.24 6.24
CA VAL A 46 -0.47 7.52 7.33
C VAL A 46 -1.94 7.93 7.46
N ILE A 47 -2.22 9.24 7.44
CA ILE A 47 -3.59 9.76 7.57
C ILE A 47 -4.46 9.29 6.40
N THR A 48 -3.97 9.42 5.16
CA THR A 48 -4.76 9.03 3.98
C THR A 48 -4.85 7.53 3.79
N GLU A 49 -3.87 6.76 4.26
CA GLU A 49 -3.91 5.30 4.25
C GLU A 49 -4.89 4.75 5.28
N ASP A 50 -5.01 5.36 6.46
CA ASP A 50 -6.04 5.00 7.45
C ASP A 50 -7.45 5.16 6.85
N ASP A 51 -7.73 6.29 6.19
CA ASP A 51 -8.99 6.52 5.47
C ASP A 51 -9.21 5.47 4.36
N ARG A 52 -8.14 5.16 3.60
CA ARG A 52 -8.16 4.18 2.52
C ARG A 52 -8.48 2.77 3.02
N VAL A 53 -7.97 2.39 4.19
CA VAL A 53 -8.29 1.12 4.84
C VAL A 53 -9.78 1.06 5.18
N LEU A 54 -10.34 2.11 5.79
CA LEU A 54 -11.76 2.16 6.10
C LEU A 54 -12.65 2.07 4.85
N GLU A 55 -12.27 2.78 3.79
CA GLU A 55 -12.96 2.68 2.49
C GLU A 55 -12.84 1.27 1.91
N SER A 56 -11.65 0.68 1.94
CA SER A 56 -11.38 -0.67 1.42
C SER A 56 -12.28 -1.73 2.08
N MET A 57 -12.53 -1.60 3.39
CA MET A 57 -13.45 -2.46 4.13
C MET A 57 -14.89 -2.31 3.64
N ALA A 58 -15.33 -1.07 3.39
CA ALA A 58 -16.67 -0.79 2.90
C ALA A 58 -16.88 -1.34 1.47
N VAL A 59 -15.90 -1.17 0.58
CA VAL A 59 -15.99 -1.64 -0.81
C VAL A 59 -15.92 -3.18 -0.91
N LEU A 60 -15.10 -3.83 -0.07
CA LEU A 60 -15.05 -5.29 0.00
C LEU A 60 -16.37 -5.89 0.46
N LYS A 61 -17.01 -5.31 1.48
CA LYS A 61 -18.31 -5.79 2.00
C LYS A 61 -19.42 -5.78 0.95
N ARG A 62 -19.36 -4.85 0.00
CA ARG A 62 -20.32 -4.75 -1.12
C ARG A 62 -19.87 -5.50 -2.39
N GLY A 63 -18.75 -6.22 -2.35
CA GLY A 63 -18.22 -7.00 -3.48
C GLY A 63 -17.61 -6.14 -4.60
N ASP A 64 -17.31 -4.87 -4.34
CA ASP A 64 -16.74 -3.95 -5.33
C ASP A 64 -15.22 -4.12 -5.41
N LEU A 65 -14.81 -5.21 -6.06
CA LEU A 65 -13.41 -5.60 -6.21
C LEU A 65 -12.63 -4.66 -7.12
N LYS A 66 -13.31 -3.96 -8.04
CA LYS A 66 -12.67 -3.00 -8.93
C LYS A 66 -12.20 -1.79 -8.13
N THR A 67 -13.08 -1.22 -7.31
CA THR A 67 -12.69 -0.09 -6.43
C THR A 67 -11.67 -0.54 -5.40
N PHE A 68 -11.80 -1.75 -4.83
CA PHE A 68 -10.77 -2.29 -3.93
C PHE A 68 -9.38 -2.36 -4.60
N GLY A 69 -9.32 -2.85 -5.84
CA GLY A 69 -8.08 -2.89 -6.62
C GLY A 69 -7.48 -1.49 -6.84
N GLN A 70 -8.32 -0.49 -7.12
CA GLN A 70 -7.85 0.89 -7.22
C GLN A 70 -7.26 1.40 -5.91
N LEU A 71 -7.93 1.13 -4.77
CA LEU A 71 -7.41 1.50 -3.45
C LEU A 71 -6.07 0.79 -3.16
N MET A 72 -5.86 -0.44 -3.62
CA MET A 72 -4.53 -1.08 -3.52
C MET A 72 -3.48 -0.30 -4.30
N ASN A 73 -3.80 0.16 -5.51
CA ASN A 73 -2.86 0.91 -6.34
C ASN A 73 -2.50 2.25 -5.69
N ASP A 74 -3.51 3.00 -5.22
CA ASP A 74 -3.31 4.28 -4.57
C ASP A 74 -2.49 4.13 -3.27
N SER A 75 -2.68 3.03 -2.54
CA SER A 75 -1.88 2.67 -1.37
C SER A 75 -0.41 2.48 -1.73
N HIS A 76 -0.11 1.75 -2.81
CA HIS A 76 1.27 1.58 -3.27
C HIS A 76 1.91 2.91 -3.68
N ASP A 77 1.19 3.72 -4.45
CA ASP A 77 1.70 5.01 -4.92
C ASP A 77 1.98 5.92 -3.71
N SER A 78 1.12 5.90 -2.69
CA SER A 78 1.38 6.61 -1.43
C SER A 78 2.58 6.04 -0.66
N LEU A 79 2.76 4.72 -0.60
CA LEU A 79 3.93 4.10 0.02
C LEU A 79 5.24 4.41 -0.70
N ARG A 80 5.20 4.56 -2.03
CA ARG A 80 6.35 4.91 -2.86
C ARG A 80 6.68 6.40 -2.75
N ASP A 81 5.68 7.27 -2.89
CA ASP A 81 5.90 8.70 -3.11
C ASP A 81 5.83 9.52 -1.81
N ASP A 82 4.88 9.19 -0.93
CA ASP A 82 4.67 9.92 0.34
C ASP A 82 5.38 9.24 1.53
N TYR A 83 5.42 7.91 1.59
CA TYR A 83 6.11 7.18 2.67
C TYR A 83 7.55 6.77 2.33
N GLU A 84 7.89 6.69 1.05
CA GLU A 84 9.22 6.34 0.53
C GLU A 84 9.79 5.04 1.11
N VAL A 85 8.93 4.02 1.25
CA VAL A 85 9.32 2.68 1.73
C VAL A 85 9.31 1.60 0.64
N SER A 86 9.13 1.99 -0.62
CA SER A 86 9.27 1.06 -1.75
C SER A 86 10.75 0.92 -2.17
N CYS A 87 10.98 0.19 -3.25
CA CYS A 87 12.27 0.13 -3.93
C CYS A 87 12.06 -0.21 -5.42
N PRO A 88 13.08 -0.02 -6.29
CA PRO A 88 12.95 -0.25 -7.72
C PRO A 88 12.41 -1.64 -8.07
N GLU A 89 12.85 -2.67 -7.34
CA GLU A 89 12.40 -4.05 -7.51
C GLU A 89 10.89 -4.20 -7.29
N ILE A 90 10.38 -3.60 -6.22
CA ILE A 90 8.95 -3.66 -5.89
C ILE A 90 8.12 -2.84 -6.88
N ASP A 91 8.59 -1.63 -7.23
CA ASP A 91 7.89 -0.76 -8.18
C ASP A 91 7.76 -1.44 -9.54
N ILE A 92 8.82 -2.11 -10.01
CA ILE A 92 8.77 -2.92 -11.25
C ILE A 92 7.73 -4.04 -11.14
N LEU A 93 7.66 -4.77 -10.01
CA LEU A 93 6.67 -5.83 -9.85
C LEU A 93 5.23 -5.29 -9.90
N VAL A 94 4.97 -4.17 -9.23
CA VAL A 94 3.64 -3.53 -9.23
C VAL A 94 3.29 -3.02 -10.63
N ASP A 95 4.22 -2.36 -11.32
CA ASP A 95 4.00 -1.84 -12.67
C ASP A 95 3.71 -2.95 -13.68
N LEU A 96 4.47 -4.05 -13.63
CA LEU A 96 4.21 -5.22 -14.47
C LEU A 96 2.86 -5.87 -14.14
N ALA A 97 2.51 -5.97 -12.85
CA ALA A 97 1.22 -6.52 -12.44
C ALA A 97 0.05 -5.69 -12.99
N ARG A 98 0.13 -4.35 -12.91
CA ARG A 98 -0.91 -3.43 -13.40
C ARG A 98 -1.12 -3.49 -14.91
N GLN A 99 -0.17 -4.01 -15.69
CA GLN A 99 -0.28 -4.14 -17.14
C GLN A 99 -1.08 -5.37 -17.60
N VAL A 100 -1.26 -6.37 -16.73
CA VAL A 100 -1.92 -7.63 -17.09
C VAL A 100 -3.43 -7.47 -17.01
N LYS A 101 -4.13 -7.80 -18.11
CA LYS A 101 -5.59 -7.77 -18.14
C LYS A 101 -6.16 -8.76 -17.12
N GLY A 102 -7.05 -8.28 -16.25
CA GLY A 102 -7.63 -9.09 -15.17
C GLY A 102 -6.95 -8.89 -13.82
N VAL A 103 -5.86 -8.13 -13.75
CA VAL A 103 -5.37 -7.57 -12.48
C VAL A 103 -6.16 -6.32 -12.15
N LEU A 104 -6.73 -6.26 -10.94
CA LEU A 104 -7.51 -5.12 -10.46
C LEU A 104 -6.65 -4.15 -9.65
N GLY A 105 -5.62 -4.64 -8.97
CA GLY A 105 -4.71 -3.82 -8.18
C GLY A 105 -3.49 -4.60 -7.72
N SER A 106 -2.39 -3.89 -7.49
CA SER A 106 -1.15 -4.47 -6.96
C SER A 106 -0.44 -3.46 -6.07
N ARG A 107 0.13 -3.94 -4.97
CA ARG A 107 0.90 -3.12 -4.02
C ARG A 107 1.96 -3.92 -3.29
N ILE A 108 2.95 -3.22 -2.75
CA ILE A 108 3.85 -3.76 -1.73
C ILE A 108 3.07 -4.26 -0.51
N THR A 109 3.57 -5.30 0.15
CA THR A 109 3.03 -5.79 1.43
C THR A 109 4.17 -6.07 2.41
N GLY A 110 3.94 -5.78 3.69
CA GLY A 110 4.97 -5.87 4.73
C GLY A 110 5.66 -4.53 5.00
N GLY A 111 6.89 -4.58 5.52
CA GLY A 111 7.60 -3.41 6.05
C GLY A 111 8.25 -2.48 5.02
N GLY A 112 8.31 -2.87 3.75
CA GLY A 112 8.98 -2.07 2.71
C GLY A 112 10.39 -2.53 2.35
N PHE A 113 11.03 -1.77 1.45
CA PHE A 113 12.43 -1.89 1.02
C PHE A 113 12.78 -3.26 0.41
N GLY A 114 11.80 -3.87 -0.27
CA GLY A 114 11.89 -5.20 -0.86
C GLY A 114 10.77 -6.11 -0.36
N GLY A 115 11.01 -7.43 -0.43
CA GLY A 115 10.03 -8.43 -0.01
C GLY A 115 9.02 -8.75 -1.11
N CYS A 116 7.73 -8.65 -0.78
CA CYS A 116 6.64 -9.12 -1.63
C CYS A 116 5.70 -8.00 -2.08
N THR A 117 5.08 -8.22 -3.23
CA THR A 117 3.84 -7.54 -3.62
C THR A 117 2.65 -8.47 -3.43
N VAL A 118 1.47 -7.89 -3.25
CA VAL A 118 0.18 -8.59 -3.29
C VAL A 118 -0.64 -8.01 -4.44
N SER A 119 -1.14 -8.90 -5.30
CA SER A 119 -1.92 -8.52 -6.48
C SER A 119 -3.29 -9.19 -6.44
N LEU A 120 -4.34 -8.41 -6.71
CA LEU A 120 -5.70 -8.93 -6.88
C LEU A 120 -5.90 -9.29 -8.35
N VAL A 121 -5.93 -10.58 -8.66
CA VAL A 121 -5.95 -11.11 -10.02
C VAL A 121 -7.20 -11.95 -10.25
N ALA A 122 -7.90 -11.73 -11.35
CA ALA A 122 -8.98 -12.60 -11.80
C ALA A 122 -8.46 -14.03 -12.01
N ALA A 123 -9.19 -15.04 -11.56
CA ALA A 123 -8.75 -16.44 -11.63
C ALA A 123 -8.38 -16.88 -13.06
N SER A 124 -9.09 -16.38 -14.07
CA SER A 124 -8.83 -16.65 -15.49
C SER A 124 -7.55 -16.01 -16.03
N ALA A 125 -6.99 -14.99 -15.34
CA ALA A 125 -5.79 -14.26 -15.76
C ALA A 125 -4.52 -14.72 -15.02
N VAL A 126 -4.60 -15.71 -14.12
CA VAL A 126 -3.49 -16.12 -13.26
C VAL A 126 -2.29 -16.66 -14.04
N GLU A 127 -2.52 -17.46 -15.08
CA GLU A 127 -1.40 -18.02 -15.86
C GLU A 127 -0.72 -16.95 -16.72
N GLU A 128 -1.50 -16.10 -17.40
CA GLU A 128 -0.97 -14.92 -18.13
C GLU A 128 -0.18 -14.00 -17.18
N PHE A 129 -0.71 -13.75 -15.99
CA PHE A 129 -0.04 -12.97 -14.95
C PHE A 129 1.32 -13.56 -14.57
N LYS A 130 1.37 -14.87 -14.29
CA LYS A 130 2.63 -15.55 -13.89
C LYS A 130 3.67 -15.46 -14.99
N GLU A 131 3.30 -15.79 -16.22
CA GLU A 131 4.21 -15.73 -17.38
C GLU A 131 4.72 -14.30 -17.61
N HIS A 132 3.82 -13.31 -17.56
CA HIS A 132 4.16 -11.91 -17.72
C HIS A 132 5.13 -11.42 -16.65
N ILE A 133 4.85 -11.70 -15.37
CA ILE A 133 5.70 -11.29 -14.26
C ILE A 133 7.08 -11.95 -14.34
N ILE A 134 7.16 -13.28 -14.48
CA ILE A 134 8.43 -14.01 -14.50
C ILE A 134 9.32 -13.49 -15.61
N LYS A 135 8.80 -13.42 -16.84
CA LYS A 135 9.56 -13.01 -18.02
C LYS A 135 10.07 -11.57 -17.89
N ASN A 136 9.19 -10.63 -17.58
CA ASN A 136 9.54 -9.22 -17.64
C ASN A 136 10.31 -8.73 -16.41
N TYR A 137 10.03 -9.31 -15.23
CA TYR A 137 10.79 -8.99 -14.03
C TYR A 137 12.24 -9.47 -14.16
N GLN A 138 12.45 -10.72 -14.55
CA GLN A 138 13.79 -11.27 -14.76
C GLN A 138 14.56 -10.50 -15.84
N ALA A 139 13.90 -10.09 -16.93
CA ALA A 139 14.54 -9.29 -17.96
C ALA A 139 14.98 -7.89 -17.47
N LYS A 140 14.26 -7.29 -16.51
CA LYS A 140 14.55 -5.94 -15.98
C LYS A 140 15.54 -5.95 -14.81
N THR A 141 15.55 -7.01 -13.99
CA THR A 141 16.32 -7.04 -12.73
C THR A 141 17.38 -8.13 -12.69
N GLY A 142 17.33 -9.11 -13.58
CA GLY A 142 18.14 -10.33 -13.49
C GLY A 142 17.69 -11.31 -12.40
N ILE A 143 16.62 -11.00 -11.67
CA ILE A 143 16.12 -11.79 -10.53
C ILE A 143 14.93 -12.63 -10.98
N THR A 144 14.93 -13.92 -10.64
CA THR A 144 13.76 -14.80 -10.83
C THR A 144 12.76 -14.58 -9.70
N PRO A 145 11.54 -14.09 -9.96
CA PRO A 145 10.55 -13.88 -8.91
C PRO A 145 9.89 -15.20 -8.50
N GLN A 146 9.42 -15.28 -7.26
CA GLN A 146 8.58 -16.37 -6.77
C GLN A 146 7.13 -15.89 -6.70
N ILE A 147 6.19 -16.74 -7.14
CA ILE A 147 4.77 -16.39 -7.18
C ILE A 147 3.98 -17.46 -6.42
N TYR A 148 3.17 -17.00 -5.47
CA TYR A 148 2.29 -17.85 -4.68
C TYR A 148 0.83 -17.46 -4.90
N ILE A 149 0.01 -18.43 -5.29
CA ILE A 149 -1.44 -18.25 -5.39
C ILE A 149 -2.03 -18.64 -4.03
N SER A 150 -2.62 -17.67 -3.33
CA SER A 150 -3.13 -17.88 -1.98
C SER A 150 -4.63 -17.62 -1.91
N LYS A 151 -5.27 -18.25 -0.92
CA LYS A 151 -6.63 -17.98 -0.46
C LYS A 151 -6.56 -17.56 1.00
N ALA A 152 -7.57 -16.82 1.48
CA ALA A 152 -7.71 -16.58 2.91
C ALA A 152 -7.76 -17.92 3.66
N ALA A 153 -6.97 -18.03 4.73
CA ALA A 153 -6.79 -19.26 5.50
C ALA A 153 -6.99 -19.01 6.99
N ASN A 154 -7.15 -20.09 7.76
CA ASN A 154 -7.26 -20.02 9.20
C ASN A 154 -5.95 -19.55 9.85
N GLY A 155 -6.06 -19.01 11.07
CA GLY A 155 -4.92 -18.71 11.93
C GLY A 155 -4.31 -19.95 12.59
N ALA A 156 -3.46 -19.73 13.61
CA ALA A 156 -2.85 -20.81 14.38
C ALA A 156 -3.92 -21.70 15.05
N GLN A 157 -3.71 -23.02 15.00
CA GLN A 157 -4.63 -24.02 15.55
C GLN A 157 -3.85 -25.19 16.14
N ILE A 158 -4.44 -25.85 17.14
CA ILE A 158 -3.91 -27.07 17.75
C ILE A 158 -4.44 -28.26 16.94
N LEU A 159 -3.54 -29.17 16.55
CA LEU A 159 -3.90 -30.47 15.98
C LEU A 159 -4.15 -31.43 17.15
N ALA A 160 -5.39 -31.93 17.25
CA ALA A 160 -5.79 -32.96 18.20
C ALA A 160 -5.51 -34.36 17.65
#